data_AF-A0A418VD48-F1
#
_entry.id   AF-A0A418VD48-F1
#
_cell.length_a   1.000
_cell.length_b   1.000
_cell.length_c   1.000
_cell.angle_alpha   90.00
_cell.angle_beta   90.00
_cell.angle_gamma   90.00
#
_symmetry.space_group_name_H-M   'P 1'
#
loop_
_entity.id
_entity.type
_entity.pdbx_description
1 polymer ?
#
loop_
_entity_poly.entity_id
_entity_poly.type
_entity_poly.pdbx_seq_one_letter_code
_entity_poly.pdbx_strand_id
1 'polypeptide(L)'
;MPYTVTATRDDEKMQSVRNSALIALAKARVWESEGWRVLIEGPDGSEYAVAQLEAITAFKPEKWKSFAATLPAQDAWSDAQALALLGADLLEPEAKMQLGDLQGPWISYGPWRVESRGAEAGKKLALASS
;
A
#
# COMPACT_ATOMS: atom_id res chain seq x y z
N MET A 1 -17.07 2.14 -11.35
CA MET A 1 -18.24 2.60 -10.57
C MET A 1 -17.88 2.54 -9.09
N PRO A 2 -18.38 3.46 -8.26
CA PRO A 2 -17.91 3.64 -6.89
C PRO A 2 -18.45 2.58 -5.93
N TYR A 3 -17.64 2.24 -4.93
CA TYR A 3 -18.01 1.50 -3.72
C TYR A 3 -18.13 2.47 -2.56
N THR A 4 -19.16 2.33 -1.76
CA THR A 4 -19.38 3.17 -0.57
C THR A 4 -19.12 2.36 0.68
N VAL A 5 -18.09 2.74 1.44
CA VAL A 5 -17.79 2.13 2.73
C VAL A 5 -18.41 2.99 3.82
N THR A 6 -19.27 2.40 4.64
CA THR A 6 -19.94 3.05 5.77
C THR A 6 -19.51 2.37 7.07
N ALA A 7 -18.92 3.13 7.98
CA ALA A 7 -18.56 2.69 9.32
C ALA A 7 -19.48 3.36 10.35
N THR A 8 -19.95 2.58 11.31
CA THR A 8 -20.82 3.03 12.42
C THR A 8 -20.22 2.59 13.75
N ARG A 9 -20.11 3.53 14.70
CA ARG A 9 -19.70 3.25 16.08
C ARG A 9 -20.47 4.16 17.02
N ASP A 10 -21.26 3.57 17.90
CA ASP A 10 -22.16 4.28 18.80
C ASP A 10 -23.11 5.24 18.03
N ASP A 11 -22.87 6.55 18.12
CA ASP A 11 -23.65 7.62 17.43
C ASP A 11 -22.87 8.25 16.24
N GLU A 12 -21.65 7.78 15.98
CA GLU A 12 -20.80 8.30 14.92
C GLU A 12 -20.93 7.44 13.65
N LYS A 13 -21.12 8.13 12.51
CA LYS A 13 -21.15 7.52 11.19
C LYS A 13 -20.08 8.17 10.31
N MET A 14 -19.17 7.33 9.80
CA MET A 14 -18.18 7.75 8.80
C MET A 14 -18.47 7.07 7.46
N GLN A 15 -18.36 7.83 6.37
CA GLN A 15 -18.59 7.32 5.02
C GLN A 15 -17.39 7.64 4.12
N SER A 16 -17.08 6.72 3.20
CA SER A 16 -16.01 6.88 2.24
C SER A 16 -16.32 6.22 0.91
N VAL A 17 -16.19 6.97 -0.17
CA VAL A 17 -16.43 6.48 -1.54
C VAL A 17 -15.11 6.13 -2.23
N ARG A 18 -15.01 4.96 -2.86
CA ARG A 18 -13.81 4.46 -3.55
C ARG A 18 -14.14 3.83 -4.90
N ASN A 19 -13.36 4.15 -5.93
CA ASN A 19 -13.56 3.60 -7.27
C ASN A 19 -12.97 2.19 -7.47
N SER A 20 -12.48 1.55 -6.39
CA SER A 20 -11.84 0.24 -6.42
C SER A 20 -12.31 -0.62 -5.24
N ALA A 21 -12.70 -1.86 -5.54
CA ALA A 21 -13.14 -2.85 -4.55
C ALA A 21 -12.04 -3.17 -3.54
N LEU A 22 -10.78 -3.32 -4.00
CA LEU A 22 -9.65 -3.63 -3.12
C LEU A 22 -9.33 -2.47 -2.17
N ILE A 23 -9.42 -1.23 -2.66
CA ILE A 23 -9.18 -0.05 -1.81
C ILE A 23 -10.32 0.14 -0.81
N ALA A 24 -11.57 -0.12 -1.23
CA ALA A 24 -12.73 -0.13 -0.34
C ALA A 24 -12.57 -1.18 0.77
N LEU A 25 -12.16 -2.41 0.41
CA LEU A 25 -11.90 -3.49 1.35
C LEU A 25 -10.77 -3.16 2.33
N ALA A 26 -9.66 -2.62 1.85
CA ALA A 26 -8.54 -2.21 2.70
C ALA A 26 -8.98 -1.16 3.74
N LYS A 27 -9.76 -0.16 3.30
CA LYS A 27 -10.31 0.85 4.22
C LYS A 27 -11.29 0.25 5.23
N ALA A 28 -12.15 -0.66 4.79
CA ALA A 28 -13.09 -1.34 5.67
C ALA A 28 -12.38 -2.14 6.76
N ARG A 29 -11.27 -2.83 6.44
CA ARG A 29 -10.45 -3.54 7.44
C ARG A 29 -9.83 -2.63 8.49
N VAL A 30 -9.36 -1.44 8.08
CA VAL A 30 -8.82 -0.45 9.02
C VAL A 30 -9.88 -0.07 10.05
N TRP A 31 -11.09 0.26 9.58
CA TRP A 31 -12.20 0.60 10.45
C TRP A 31 -12.69 -0.57 11.32
N GLU A 32 -12.76 -1.79 10.78
CA GLU A 32 -13.10 -2.99 11.57
C GLU A 32 -12.06 -3.24 12.68
N SER A 33 -10.77 -3.05 12.38
CA SER A 33 -9.68 -3.17 13.37
C SER A 33 -9.74 -2.11 14.46
N GLU A 34 -10.30 -0.94 14.14
CA GLU A 34 -10.58 0.14 15.09
C GLU A 34 -11.90 -0.07 15.87
N GLY A 35 -12.58 -1.20 15.66
CA GLY A 35 -13.81 -1.57 16.36
C GLY A 35 -15.09 -0.97 15.77
N TRP A 36 -15.03 -0.44 14.54
CA TRP A 36 -16.22 0.07 13.87
C TRP A 36 -16.99 -1.05 13.19
N ARG A 37 -18.32 -0.93 13.18
CA ARG A 37 -19.17 -1.80 12.35
C ARG A 37 -19.22 -1.27 10.94
N VAL A 38 -18.72 -2.05 9.98
CA VAL A 38 -18.55 -1.62 8.58
C VAL A 38 -19.51 -2.33 7.64
N LEU A 39 -20.10 -1.57 6.73
CA LEU A 39 -20.93 -2.02 5.61
C LEU A 39 -20.35 -1.46 4.31
N ILE A 40 -20.23 -2.30 3.28
CA ILE A 40 -19.71 -1.87 1.97
C ILE A 40 -20.83 -2.02 0.94
N GLU A 41 -21.26 -0.92 0.35
CA GLU A 41 -22.21 -0.91 -0.75
C GLU A 41 -21.45 -0.96 -2.08
N GLY A 42 -21.81 -1.94 -2.90
CA GLY A 42 -21.29 -2.12 -4.25
C GLY A 42 -21.96 -1.18 -5.26
N PRO A 43 -21.40 -1.09 -6.47
CA PRO A 43 -21.93 -0.25 -7.53
C PRO A 43 -23.30 -0.69 -8.06
N ASP A 44 -23.69 -1.93 -7.75
CA ASP A 44 -24.98 -2.54 -8.04
C ASP A 44 -26.03 -2.29 -6.94
N GLY A 45 -25.68 -1.56 -5.88
CA GLY A 45 -26.51 -1.39 -4.69
C GLY A 45 -26.52 -2.61 -3.77
N SER A 46 -25.70 -3.63 -4.05
CA SER A 46 -25.58 -4.80 -3.18
C SER A 46 -24.74 -4.44 -1.94
N GLU A 47 -25.20 -4.89 -0.78
CA GLU A 47 -24.48 -4.73 0.46
C GLU A 47 -23.58 -5.93 0.73
N TYR A 48 -22.31 -5.65 1.02
CA TYR A 48 -21.28 -6.64 1.30
C TYR A 48 -20.72 -6.39 2.71
N ALA A 49 -20.63 -7.47 3.49
CA ALA A 49 -19.75 -7.50 4.65
C ALA A 49 -18.29 -7.58 4.19
N VAL A 50 -17.36 -7.13 5.06
CA VAL A 50 -15.90 -7.17 4.79
C VAL A 50 -15.46 -8.55 4.32
N ALA A 51 -15.86 -9.61 5.04
CA ALA A 51 -15.54 -11.00 4.70
C ALA A 51 -16.12 -11.46 3.35
N GLN A 52 -17.30 -10.98 2.96
CA GLN A 52 -17.91 -11.34 1.67
C GLN A 52 -17.15 -10.71 0.51
N LEU A 53 -16.82 -9.42 0.62
CA LEU A 53 -16.04 -8.73 -0.41
C LEU A 53 -14.63 -9.29 -0.49
N GLU A 54 -14.03 -9.69 0.63
CA GLU A 54 -12.76 -10.40 0.65
C GLU A 54 -12.82 -11.71 -0.12
N ALA A 55 -13.84 -12.56 0.09
CA ALA A 55 -13.97 -13.82 -0.63
C ALA A 55 -14.10 -13.65 -2.15
N ILE A 56 -14.75 -12.56 -2.59
CA ILE A 56 -14.93 -12.23 -4.01
C ILE A 56 -13.64 -11.68 -4.61
N THR A 57 -12.90 -10.85 -3.86
CA THR A 57 -11.67 -10.20 -4.30
C THR A 57 -10.41 -11.03 -4.07
N ALA A 58 -10.52 -12.14 -3.34
CA ALA A 58 -9.40 -13.02 -3.04
C ALA A 58 -8.68 -13.47 -4.31
N PHE A 59 -7.35 -13.39 -4.27
CA PHE A 59 -6.52 -13.89 -5.35
C PHE A 59 -6.70 -15.40 -5.51
N LYS A 60 -7.06 -15.85 -6.71
CA LYS A 60 -7.25 -17.26 -7.04
C LYS A 60 -6.14 -17.70 -7.99
N PRO A 61 -5.12 -18.45 -7.52
CA PRO A 61 -3.95 -18.80 -8.31
C PRO A 61 -4.31 -19.62 -9.57
N GLU A 62 -5.36 -20.44 -9.49
CA GLU A 62 -5.83 -21.22 -10.65
C GLU A 62 -6.36 -20.33 -11.77
N LYS A 63 -7.08 -19.24 -11.43
CA LYS A 63 -7.53 -18.27 -12.44
C LYS A 63 -6.36 -17.51 -13.05
N TRP A 64 -5.33 -17.22 -12.25
CA TRP A 64 -4.10 -16.60 -12.75
C TRP A 64 -3.35 -17.50 -13.72
N LYS A 65 -3.23 -18.81 -13.43
CA LYS A 65 -2.60 -19.78 -14.33
C LYS A 65 -3.34 -19.85 -15.67
N SER A 66 -4.67 -19.91 -15.66
CA SER A 66 -5.47 -19.90 -16.90
C SER A 66 -5.28 -18.60 -17.70
N PHE A 67 -5.24 -17.46 -17.02
CA PHE A 67 -4.96 -16.17 -17.67
C PHE A 67 -3.54 -16.14 -18.26
N ALA A 68 -2.53 -16.55 -17.49
CA ALA A 68 -1.14 -16.62 -17.93
C ALA A 68 -0.92 -17.57 -19.11
N ALA A 69 -1.66 -18.68 -19.18
CA ALA A 69 -1.63 -19.59 -20.31
C ALA A 69 -2.25 -19.00 -21.60
N THR A 70 -3.10 -17.98 -21.47
CA THR A 70 -3.80 -17.34 -22.59
C THR A 70 -3.10 -16.07 -23.05
N LEU A 71 -2.29 -15.45 -22.19
CA LEU A 71 -1.43 -14.35 -22.63
C LEU A 71 -0.47 -14.88 -23.71
N PRO A 72 -0.28 -14.16 -24.82
CA PRO A 72 0.85 -14.45 -25.70
C PRO A 72 2.10 -14.47 -24.82
N ALA A 73 3.07 -15.32 -25.11
CA ALA A 73 4.38 -15.26 -24.44
C ALA A 73 4.96 -13.87 -24.72
N GLN A 74 4.59 -12.90 -23.88
CA GLN A 74 5.04 -11.52 -23.95
C GLN A 74 6.53 -11.65 -23.72
N ASP A 75 7.32 -11.46 -24.78
CA ASP A 75 8.76 -11.72 -24.89
C ASP A 75 9.34 -12.10 -23.53
N ALA A 76 9.22 -13.39 -23.19
CA ALA A 76 9.71 -13.88 -21.92
C ALA A 76 11.20 -13.59 -21.98
N TRP A 77 11.63 -12.55 -21.25
CA TRP A 77 13.02 -12.15 -21.25
C TRP A 77 13.80 -13.41 -20.89
N SER A 78 14.68 -13.81 -21.80
CA SER A 78 15.53 -14.96 -21.53
C SER A 78 16.25 -14.71 -20.20
N ASP A 79 16.52 -15.76 -19.43
CA ASP A 79 17.26 -15.64 -18.18
C ASP A 79 18.57 -14.86 -18.39
N ALA A 80 19.18 -14.96 -19.58
CA ALA A 80 20.35 -14.18 -19.99
C ALA A 80 20.09 -12.67 -20.09
N GLN A 81 18.94 -12.23 -20.60
CA GLN A 81 18.56 -10.82 -20.66
C GLN A 81 18.25 -10.27 -19.26
N ALA A 82 17.59 -11.05 -18.40
CA ALA A 82 17.36 -10.67 -17.01
C ALA A 82 18.67 -10.56 -16.22
N LEU A 83 19.60 -11.50 -16.44
CA LEU A 83 20.92 -11.49 -15.80
C LEU A 83 21.81 -10.36 -16.31
N ALA A 84 21.71 -9.98 -17.59
CA ALA A 84 22.44 -8.84 -18.16
C ALA A 84 22.00 -7.50 -17.56
N LEU A 85 20.70 -7.34 -17.24
CA LEU A 85 20.17 -6.15 -16.59
C LEU A 85 20.57 -6.08 -15.10
N LEU A 86 20.59 -7.23 -14.41
CA LEU A 86 21.01 -7.33 -13.00
C LEU A 86 22.53 -7.24 -12.81
N GLY A 87 23.31 -7.68 -13.80
CA GLY A 87 24.77 -7.69 -13.75
C GLY A 87 25.43 -6.35 -14.07
N ALA A 88 24.68 -5.39 -14.63
CA ALA A 88 25.22 -4.09 -15.03
C ALA A 88 25.54 -3.16 -13.84
N ASP A 89 25.03 -3.44 -12.64
CA ASP A 89 25.11 -2.51 -11.49
C ASP A 89 25.79 -3.11 -10.24
N LEU A 90 26.32 -4.34 -10.32
CA LEU A 90 26.95 -5.02 -9.17
C LEU A 90 28.45 -4.71 -8.98
N LEU A 91 28.99 -3.74 -9.71
CA LEU A 91 30.41 -3.32 -9.60
C LEU A 91 30.62 -1.91 -9.04
N GLU A 92 29.56 -1.21 -8.63
CA GLU A 92 29.71 0.07 -7.93
C GLU A 92 29.63 -0.15 -6.40
N PRO A 93 30.68 0.19 -5.65
CA PRO A 93 30.69 0.01 -4.20
C PRO A 93 29.68 0.97 -3.56
N GLU A 94 28.66 0.40 -2.92
CA GLU A 94 27.67 1.03 -2.03
C GLU A 94 27.64 2.57 -2.09
N ALA A 95 27.00 3.12 -3.10
CA ALA A 95 26.42 4.44 -2.98
C ALA A 95 25.36 4.35 -1.89
N LYS A 96 25.70 4.77 -0.67
CA LYS A 96 24.78 4.90 0.46
C LYS A 96 23.64 5.82 0.02
N MET A 97 22.55 5.22 -0.43
CA MET A 97 21.37 5.94 -0.88
C MET A 97 20.82 6.72 0.32
N GLN A 98 21.01 8.05 0.33
CA GLN A 98 20.57 8.87 1.44
C GLN A 98 19.05 9.02 1.34
N LEU A 99 18.36 9.05 2.48
CA LEU A 99 16.90 9.26 2.50
C LEU A 99 16.49 10.59 1.81
N GLY A 100 17.41 11.55 1.69
CA GLY A 100 17.23 12.80 0.95
C GLY A 100 17.22 12.64 -0.58
N ASP A 101 17.73 11.54 -1.11
CA ASP A 101 17.80 11.25 -2.56
C ASP A 101 16.48 10.64 -3.09
N LEU A 102 15.62 10.16 -2.18
CA LEU A 102 14.29 9.61 -2.50
C LEU A 102 13.24 10.70 -2.76
N GLN A 103 13.63 11.90 -3.20
CA GLN A 103 12.70 12.99 -3.53
C GLN A 103 11.92 12.74 -4.83
N GLY A 104 10.94 11.83 -4.75
CA GLY A 104 9.86 11.73 -5.73
C GLY A 104 8.73 12.73 -5.42
N PRO A 105 7.89 13.08 -6.42
CA PRO A 105 6.77 14.03 -6.26
C PRO A 105 5.72 13.59 -5.22
N TRP A 106 5.78 12.33 -4.78
CA TRP A 106 4.88 11.69 -3.83
C TRP A 106 5.13 12.05 -2.36
N ILE A 107 6.28 12.64 -1.99
CA ILE A 107 6.55 13.09 -0.60
C ILE A 107 5.61 14.23 -0.17
N SER A 108 4.96 14.89 -1.12
CA SER A 108 4.17 16.10 -0.87
C SER A 108 2.75 15.88 -0.35
N TYR A 109 2.22 14.66 -0.32
CA TYR A 109 0.82 14.40 0.07
C TYR A 109 0.70 13.50 1.31
N GLY A 110 0.51 14.11 2.48
CA GLY A 110 -0.06 13.45 3.68
C GLY A 110 0.76 13.56 4.97
N PRO A 111 0.14 13.38 6.15
CA PRO A 111 0.68 13.78 7.46
C PRO A 111 1.76 12.85 8.02
N TRP A 112 2.28 11.91 7.24
CA TRP A 112 3.33 10.98 7.65
C TRP A 112 4.71 11.63 7.48
N ARG A 113 4.94 12.74 8.20
CA ARG A 113 6.30 13.22 8.42
C ARG A 113 6.89 12.38 9.55
N VAL A 114 7.72 11.40 9.22
CA VAL A 114 8.67 10.86 10.20
C VAL A 114 9.66 11.98 10.47
N GLU A 115 9.36 12.83 11.45
CA GLU A 115 10.39 13.67 12.05
C GLU A 115 11.45 12.72 12.58
N SER A 116 12.62 12.74 11.93
CA SER A 116 13.83 12.05 12.34
C SER A 116 14.26 12.57 13.72
N ARG A 117 13.60 12.07 14.76
CA ARG A 117 13.99 12.23 16.16
C ARG A 117 15.15 11.28 16.41
N GLY A 118 16.36 11.69 16.03
CA GLY A 118 17.51 10.83 16.19
C GLY A 118 18.82 11.34 15.59
N ALA A 119 19.14 12.63 15.68
CA ALA A 119 20.50 13.09 15.35
C ALA A 119 20.96 14.39 16.05
N GLU A 120 20.15 14.99 16.95
CA GLU A 120 20.55 16.26 17.62
C GLU A 120 20.45 16.25 19.15
N ALA A 121 20.24 15.08 19.76
CA ALA A 121 20.25 14.91 21.23
C ALA A 121 21.65 14.56 21.79
N GLY A 122 22.73 14.77 21.03
CA GLY A 122 24.10 14.42 21.41
C GLY A 122 25.10 15.59 21.44
N LYS A 123 24.69 16.83 21.17
CA LYS A 123 25.60 17.99 21.15
C LYS A 123 25.22 19.16 22.07
N LYS A 124 24.18 19.00 22.90
CA LYS A 124 23.84 19.96 23.96
C LYS A 124 23.79 19.28 25.33
N LEU A 125 24.88 18.62 25.69
CA LEU A 125 25.18 18.20 27.06
C LEU A 125 26.70 18.22 27.28
N ALA A 126 27.33 19.32 26.87
CA ALA A 126 28.71 19.64 27.18
C ALA A 126 28.92 21.17 27.10
N LEU A 127 28.08 21.95 27.78
CA LEU A 127 28.37 23.36 28.12
C LEU A 127 27.40 23.86 29.22
N ALA A 128 27.33 23.13 30.33
CA ALA A 128 26.70 23.59 31.57
C ALA A 128 27.23 22.74 32.74
N SER A 129 28.55 22.76 32.94
CA SER A 129 29.24 22.31 34.15
C SER A 129 30.65 22.88 34.10
N SER A 130 30.76 24.14 34.53
CA SER A 130 31.91 24.82 35.16
C SER A 130 31.75 26.33 35.02
#